data_AF-A0A8H3WA04-F1
#
_entry.id   AF-A0A8H3WA04-F1
#
_cell.length_a   1.000
_cell.length_b   1.000
_cell.length_c   1.000
_cell.angle_alpha   90.00
_cell.angle_beta   90.00
_cell.angle_gamma   90.00
#
_symmetry.space_group_name_H-M   'P 1'
#
loop_
_entity.id
_entity.type
_entity.pdbx_description
1 polymer ?
#
loop_
_entity_poly.entity_id
_entity_poly.type
_entity_poly.pdbx_seq_one_letter_code
_entity_poly.pdbx_strand_id
1 'polypeptide(L)'
;MSEETANQYMATWEPQSLAALAGPVTFCIEDLNISTYYILCEKDLCLSPALQQKIASTIPNLKSLLRNPGGHSAIITEVETFVEQLIGISEEVEGNRVVNSSSIDNLLEF
;
A
#
# COMPACT_ATOMS: atom_id res chain seq x y z
N MET A 1 5.87 21.94 4.15
CA MET A 1 7.09 21.49 4.84
C MET A 1 8.11 22.61 4.77
N SER A 2 8.83 22.90 5.87
CA SER A 2 9.94 23.87 5.83
C SER A 2 11.20 23.21 5.26
N GLU A 3 12.13 24.03 4.77
CA GLU A 3 13.43 23.57 4.29
C GLU A 3 14.23 22.84 5.38
N GLU A 4 14.18 23.35 6.62
CA GLU A 4 14.85 22.74 7.77
C GLU A 4 14.37 21.30 8.01
N THR A 5 13.06 21.07 8.01
CA THR A 5 12.49 19.74 8.18
C THR A 5 12.85 18.81 7.02
N ALA A 6 12.88 19.33 5.78
CA ALA A 6 13.33 18.55 4.64
C ALA A 6 14.80 18.12 4.78
N ASN A 7 15.68 19.03 5.23
CA ASN A 7 17.09 18.72 5.47
C ASN A 7 17.29 17.69 6.58
N GLN A 8 16.49 17.74 7.65
CA GLN A 8 16.53 16.74 8.72
C GLN A 8 16.18 15.34 8.20
N TYR A 9 15.14 15.21 7.36
CA TYR A 9 14.80 13.92 6.76
C TYR A 9 15.87 13.44 5.79
N MET A 10 16.39 14.32 4.93
CA MET A 10 17.48 13.97 4.01
C MET A 10 18.73 13.48 4.74
N ALA A 11 19.05 14.05 5.91
CA ALA A 11 20.20 13.63 6.72
C ALA A 11 20.06 12.20 7.28
N THR A 12 18.84 11.66 7.35
CA THR A 12 18.58 10.29 7.83
C THR A 12 18.53 9.25 6.71
N TRP A 13 18.59 9.65 5.45
CA TRP A 13 18.49 8.73 4.32
C TRP A 13 19.83 8.09 4.00
N GLU A 14 19.81 6.77 3.82
CA GLU A 14 20.95 6.02 3.31
C GLU A 14 20.88 5.93 1.78
N PRO A 15 22.02 5.88 1.08
CA PRO A 15 22.05 5.67 -0.36
C PRO A 15 21.38 4.35 -0.78
N GLN A 16 20.41 4.42 -1.70
CA GLN A 16 19.77 3.23 -2.26
C GLN A 16 20.71 2.46 -3.20
N SER A 17 20.76 1.14 -3.07
CA SER A 17 21.48 0.27 -4.01
C SER A 17 20.84 0.26 -5.40
N LEU A 18 21.61 0.65 -6.43
CA LEU A 18 21.15 0.60 -7.83
C LEU A 18 20.82 -0.82 -8.28
N ALA A 19 21.60 -1.82 -7.84
CA ALA A 19 21.36 -3.22 -8.20
C ALA A 19 20.02 -3.73 -7.65
N ALA A 20 19.64 -3.29 -6.45
CA ALA A 20 18.33 -3.61 -5.87
C ALA A 20 17.19 -2.85 -6.57
N LEU A 21 17.43 -1.62 -7.02
CA LEU A 21 16.42 -0.79 -7.68
C LEU A 21 16.13 -1.25 -9.12
N ALA A 22 17.18 -1.58 -9.89
CA ALA A 22 17.09 -1.87 -11.31
C ALA A 22 17.18 -3.37 -11.65
N GLY A 23 17.49 -4.21 -10.65
CA GLY A 23 17.58 -5.66 -10.83
C GLY A 23 16.22 -6.27 -11.15
N PRO A 24 16.18 -7.33 -11.98
CA PRO A 24 14.95 -8.06 -12.20
C PRO A 24 14.50 -8.73 -10.90
N VAL A 25 13.23 -8.59 -10.57
CA VAL A 25 12.60 -9.37 -9.50
C VAL A 25 11.95 -10.58 -10.13
N THR A 26 12.42 -11.78 -9.78
CA THR A 26 11.76 -13.02 -10.16
C THR A 26 10.52 -13.17 -9.29
N PHE A 27 9.36 -12.87 -9.86
CA PHE A 27 8.10 -12.91 -9.17
C PHE A 27 7.00 -13.45 -10.11
N CYS A 28 6.18 -14.37 -9.59
CA CYS A 28 5.06 -14.99 -10.29
C CYS A 28 3.77 -14.36 -9.78
N ILE A 29 3.12 -13.55 -10.61
CA ILE A 29 1.95 -12.75 -10.20
C ILE A 29 0.73 -13.62 -9.90
N GLU A 30 0.68 -14.79 -10.54
CA GLU A 30 -0.34 -15.80 -10.39
C GLU A 30 -0.34 -16.46 -9.00
N ASP A 31 0.78 -16.43 -8.29
CA ASP A 31 0.89 -17.01 -6.94
C ASP A 31 0.37 -16.05 -5.84
N LEU A 32 0.06 -14.79 -6.18
CA LEU A 32 -0.30 -13.77 -5.20
C LEU A 32 -1.79 -13.82 -4.84
N ASN A 33 -2.13 -14.69 -3.89
CA ASN A 33 -3.51 -14.86 -3.41
C ASN A 33 -3.90 -13.92 -2.24
N ILE A 34 -2.96 -13.11 -1.76
CA ILE A 34 -3.23 -12.18 -0.65
C ILE A 34 -4.06 -10.99 -1.14
N SER A 35 -4.99 -10.48 -0.32
CA SER A 35 -5.72 -9.25 -0.68
C SER A 35 -4.73 -8.08 -0.80
N THR A 36 -4.75 -7.38 -1.94
CA THR A 36 -3.84 -6.27 -2.19
C THR A 36 -4.60 -4.95 -2.18
N TYR A 37 -3.99 -3.93 -1.56
CA TYR A 37 -4.53 -2.58 -1.48
C TYR A 37 -3.47 -1.61 -2.00
N TYR A 38 -3.90 -0.55 -2.67
CA TYR A 38 -3.00 0.48 -3.17
C TYR A 38 -3.43 1.84 -2.61
N ILE A 39 -2.51 2.54 -1.96
CA ILE A 39 -2.73 3.92 -1.49
C ILE A 39 -2.06 4.85 -2.51
N LEU A 40 -2.88 5.58 -3.25
CA LEU A 40 -2.43 6.59 -4.20
C LEU A 40 -2.27 7.92 -3.49
N CYS A 41 -1.07 8.49 -3.55
CA CYS A 41 -0.72 9.79 -2.97
C CYS A 41 -0.90 10.89 -4.02
N GLU A 42 -1.88 11.75 -3.85
CA GLU A 42 -2.32 12.71 -4.87
C GLU A 42 -1.32 13.85 -5.13
N LYS A 43 -0.51 14.20 -4.13
CA LYS A 43 0.53 15.24 -4.22
C LYS A 43 1.94 14.65 -4.31
N ASP A 44 2.07 13.38 -4.67
CA ASP A 44 3.36 12.75 -4.89
C ASP A 44 4.07 13.36 -6.11
N LEU A 45 5.28 13.89 -5.87
CA LEU A 45 6.14 14.48 -6.89
C LEU A 45 7.21 13.51 -7.42
N CYS A 46 7.41 12.37 -6.74
CA CYS A 46 8.28 11.28 -7.18
C CYS A 46 7.55 10.38 -8.18
N LEU A 47 6.27 10.07 -7.92
CA LEU A 47 5.41 9.28 -8.79
C LEU A 47 4.12 10.05 -9.08
N SER A 48 3.87 10.43 -10.33
CA SER A 48 2.65 11.16 -10.66
C SER A 48 1.39 10.32 -10.37
N PRO A 49 0.25 10.93 -10.03
CA PRO A 49 -1.01 10.21 -9.83
C PRO A 49 -1.42 9.34 -11.02
N ALA A 50 -1.10 9.76 -12.25
CA ALA A 50 -1.35 8.98 -13.45
C ALA A 50 -0.48 7.71 -13.52
N LEU A 51 0.80 7.81 -13.15
CA LEU A 51 1.70 6.66 -13.08
C LEU A 51 1.26 5.68 -11.97
N GLN A 52 0.89 6.20 -10.81
CA GLN A 52 0.36 5.40 -9.70
C GLN A 52 -0.92 4.64 -10.10
N GLN A 53 -1.86 5.29 -10.79
CA GLN A 53 -3.05 4.62 -11.34
C GLN A 53 -2.68 3.50 -12.32
N LYS A 54 -1.70 3.75 -13.19
CA LYS A 54 -1.21 2.72 -14.12
C LYS A 54 -0.63 1.52 -13.36
N ILE A 55 0.18 1.75 -12.32
CA ILE A 55 0.72 0.68 -11.47
C ILE A 55 -0.42 -0.08 -10.78
N ALA A 56 -1.38 0.62 -10.18
CA ALA A 56 -2.52 -0.01 -9.53
C ALA A 56 -3.31 -0.91 -10.51
N SER A 57 -3.48 -0.47 -11.77
CA SER A 57 -4.17 -1.26 -12.79
C SER A 57 -3.46 -2.55 -13.21
N THR A 58 -2.16 -2.70 -12.91
CA THR A 58 -1.42 -3.93 -13.20
C THR A 58 -1.50 -4.97 -12.08
N ILE A 59 -2.18 -4.67 -10.97
CA ILE A 59 -2.31 -5.56 -9.81
C ILE A 59 -3.60 -6.38 -9.98
N PRO A 60 -3.53 -7.70 -10.29
CA PRO A 60 -4.69 -8.49 -10.67
C PRO A 60 -5.68 -8.74 -9.52
N ASN A 61 -5.18 -8.75 -8.29
CA ASN A 61 -5.91 -8.99 -7.04
C ASN A 61 -6.08 -7.70 -6.21
N LEU A 62 -6.06 -6.54 -6.88
CA LEU A 62 -6.30 -5.26 -6.23
C LEU A 62 -7.74 -5.20 -5.72
N LYS A 63 -7.88 -5.13 -4.41
CA LYS A 63 -9.18 -5.07 -3.74
C LYS A 63 -9.72 -3.66 -3.66
N SER A 64 -8.85 -2.69 -3.36
CA SER A 64 -9.23 -1.28 -3.31
C SER A 64 -8.07 -0.36 -3.64
N LEU A 65 -8.41 0.74 -4.32
CA LEU A 65 -7.54 1.88 -4.57
C LEU A 65 -7.99 3.03 -3.67
N LEU A 66 -7.19 3.34 -2.65
CA LEU A 66 -7.44 4.42 -1.70
C LEU A 66 -6.72 5.69 -2.16
N ARG A 67 -7.33 6.85 -1.95
CA ARG A 67 -6.74 8.15 -2.30
C ARG A 67 -6.32 8.89 -1.04
N ASN A 68 -5.04 9.25 -0.97
CA ASN A 68 -4.47 10.02 0.12
C ASN A 68 -4.05 11.39 -0.41
N PRO A 69 -4.41 12.51 0.25
CA PRO A 69 -4.09 13.86 -0.23
C PRO A 69 -2.61 14.25 -0.05
N GLY A 70 -1.77 13.32 0.43
CA GLY A 70 -0.37 13.53 0.79
C GLY A 70 0.62 13.37 -0.36
N GLY A 71 1.89 13.58 -0.02
CA GLY A 71 3.03 13.38 -0.92
C GLY A 71 3.54 11.94 -0.89
N HIS A 72 4.72 11.70 -1.50
CA HIS A 72 5.34 10.37 -1.62
C HIS A 72 5.35 9.58 -0.30
N SER A 73 5.67 10.27 0.79
CA SER A 73 5.63 9.74 2.14
C SER A 73 4.37 10.22 2.87
N ALA A 74 3.21 9.65 2.52
CA ALA A 74 1.93 10.00 3.17
C ALA A 74 1.96 9.83 4.69
N ILE A 75 2.73 8.86 5.20
CA ILE A 75 2.99 8.67 6.64
C ILE A 75 3.65 9.87 7.33
N ILE A 76 4.21 10.82 6.57
CA ILE A 76 4.79 12.07 7.07
C ILE A 76 3.88 13.25 6.75
N THR A 77 3.34 13.32 5.53
CA THR A 77 2.63 14.51 5.07
C THR A 77 1.17 14.55 5.48
N GLU A 78 0.53 13.39 5.68
CA GLU A 78 -0.91 13.24 5.97
C GLU A 78 -1.11 12.02 6.90
N VAL A 79 -0.46 12.05 8.08
CA VAL A 79 -0.34 10.90 8.99
C VAL A 79 -1.70 10.36 9.42
N GLU A 80 -2.63 11.25 9.78
CA GLU A 80 -3.95 10.87 10.28
C GLU A 80 -4.74 10.08 9.22
N THR A 81 -4.87 10.64 8.01
CA THR A 81 -5.53 9.96 6.89
C THR A 81 -4.83 8.66 6.52
N PHE A 82 -3.50 8.63 6.56
CA PHE A 82 -2.76 7.40 6.29
C PHE A 82 -3.05 6.31 7.33
N VAL A 83 -3.08 6.66 8.62
CA VAL A 83 -3.40 5.73 9.71
C VAL A 83 -4.84 5.23 9.61
N GLU A 84 -5.81 6.12 9.35
CA GLU A 84 -7.22 5.74 9.14
C GLU A 84 -7.38 4.74 7.98
N GLN A 85 -6.66 4.97 6.87
CA GLN A 85 -6.64 4.05 5.73
C GLN A 85 -6.09 2.67 6.12
N LEU A 86 -5.02 2.61 6.92
CA LEU A 86 -4.47 1.34 7.40
C LEU A 86 -5.42 0.61 8.35
N ILE A 87 -6.08 1.33 9.26
CA ILE A 87 -7.08 0.76 10.16
C ILE A 87 -8.24 0.17 9.36
N GLY A 88 -8.80 0.92 8.42
CA GLY A 88 -9.89 0.45 7.57
C GLY A 88 -9.54 -0.79 6.76
N ILE A 89 -8.31 -0.87 6.23
CA ILE A 89 -7.79 -2.08 5.58
C ILE A 89 -7.76 -3.26 6.57
N SER A 90 -7.23 -3.05 7.77
CA SER A 90 -7.09 -4.09 8.78
C SER A 90 -8.44 -4.65 9.21
N GLU A 91 -9.40 -3.78 9.51
CA GLU A 91 -10.77 -4.17 9.91
C GLU A 91 -11.46 -4.97 8.81
N GLU A 92 -11.28 -4.59 7.55
CA GLU A 92 -11.84 -5.32 6.42
C GLU A 92 -11.22 -6.72 6.28
N VAL A 93 -9.90 -6.83 6.45
CA VAL A 93 -9.20 -8.13 6.40
C VAL A 93 -9.67 -9.04 7.55
N GLU A 94 -9.83 -8.51 8.76
CA GLU A 94 -10.32 -9.26 9.92
C GLU A 94 -11.79 -9.68 9.77
N GLY A 95 -12.66 -8.76 9.33
CA GLY A 95 -14.07 -9.06 9.08
C GLY A 95 -14.25 -10.21 8.07
N ASN A 96 -13.42 -10.25 7.02
CA ASN A 96 -13.43 -11.34 6.05
C ASN A 96 -12.92 -12.68 6.62
N ARG A 97 -12.00 -12.67 7.58
CA ARG A 97 -11.55 -13.90 8.26
C ARG A 97 -12.66 -14.52 9.09
N VAL A 98 -13.45 -13.72 9.80
CA VAL A 98 -14.55 -14.19 10.67
C VAL A 98 -15.69 -14.82 9.85
N VAL A 99 -16.05 -14.22 8.71
CA VAL A 99 -17.06 -14.78 7.81
C VAL A 99 -16.61 -16.14 7.24
N ASN A 100 -15.34 -16.25 6.84
CA ASN A 100 -14.80 -17.50 6.30
C ASN A 100 -14.69 -18.62 7.34
N SER A 101 -14.39 -18.33 8.62
CA SER A 101 -14.38 -19.36 9.67
C SER A 101 -15.80 -19.89 9.98
N SER A 102 -16.81 -19.02 10.01
CA SER A 102 -18.20 -19.44 10.27
C SER A 102 -18.81 -20.31 9.16
N SER A 103 -18.24 -20.26 7.95
CA SER A 103 -18.68 -21.08 6.81
C SER A 103 -18.09 -22.50 6.84
N ILE A 104 -16.98 -22.71 7.57
CA ILE A 104 -16.36 -24.04 7.74
C ILE A 104 -17.07 -24.83 8.83
N ASP A 105 -17.53 -24.18 9.90
CA ASP A 105 -18.24 -24.85 11.00
C ASP A 105 -19.58 -25.48 10.53
N ASN A 106 -20.22 -24.91 9.50
CA ASN A 106 -21.43 -25.47 8.90
C ASN A 106 -21.20 -26.66 7.93
N LEU A 107 -19.94 -26.99 7.61
CA LEU A 107 -19.59 -28.12 6.74
C LEU A 107 -19.17 -29.37 7.52
N LEU A 108 -19.09 -29.29 8.85
CA LEU A 108 -18.74 -30.41 9.73
C LEU A 108 -19.96 -31.02 10.46
N GLU A 109 -21.17 -30.53 10.19
CA GLU A 109 -22.43 -31.14 10.62
C GLU A 109 -23.05 -32.02 9.51
N PHE A 110 -22.33 -33.05 9.05
CA PHE A 110 -22.90 -34.19 8.32
C PHE A 110 -22.18 -35.50 8.66
#